data_AF-A0AAU6Q642-F1
#
_entry.id   AF-A0AAU6Q642-F1
#
_cell.length_a   1.000
_cell.length_b   1.000
_cell.length_c   1.000
_cell.angle_alpha   90.00
_cell.angle_beta   90.00
_cell.angle_gamma   90.00
#
_symmetry.space_group_name_H-M   'P 1'
#
loop_
_entity.id
_entity.type
_entity.pdbx_description
1 polymer ?
#
loop_
_entity_poly.entity_id
_entity_poly.type
_entity_poly.pdbx_seq_one_letter_code
_entity_poly.pdbx_strand_id
1 'polypeptide(L)'
;MSPRIAGKPVSLLNGEKEQLELLYEDLGAWTLAEAQAALGDGRLADLLQFGVLGQQDTEMGPMLQLLATGRRAVYGKVGEARSLVSQLDRAYVRLSAKKEKWLLLASDDPFAEGLTRYAPNHNLQEAYGLGGRVLLGGKLSDGGYSESAIRALGRRIRSQALSKGFRVVLLTPSPRRGRKAAEEFKNFLELYTVLPIQQDGARRFRKVPQSEEKPGGDGPILTEEMARLRSGSLPPATLKILQLPRQQRIKMARQALRCDGVITDHQLAHHYGLQVGDLPHALITSTLLRPQAKADALEVATDILIANPRMARLGDARLLHLINLAELRHHAGIAPDPTKWIVTPRSRLRYEEPDAIYVEESGTEIAAESDIGHYSPKQISDKLSTFRDRGFNGVIYGAPSGLRCKNLRQRFGQYRGLQVIETAWWIPPTL
;
A
#
# COMPACT_ATOMS: atom_id res chain seq x y z
N MET A 1 5.06 11.25 17.51
CA MET A 1 5.18 12.17 16.38
C MET A 1 3.81 12.76 16.12
N SER A 2 3.72 14.09 16.25
CA SER A 2 2.51 14.90 16.39
C SER A 2 1.56 14.87 15.18
N PRO A 3 0.27 15.23 15.36
CA PRO A 3 -0.66 15.36 14.24
C PRO A 3 -0.13 16.42 13.28
N ARG A 4 -0.16 16.12 11.98
CA ARG A 4 0.15 17.08 10.91
C ARG A 4 -0.91 18.18 10.97
N ILE A 5 -0.61 19.21 11.75
CA ILE A 5 -1.32 20.48 11.79
C ILE A 5 -1.43 20.98 10.34
N ALA A 6 -2.57 21.57 10.00
CA ALA A 6 -2.72 22.44 8.85
C ALA A 6 -1.68 23.58 8.95
N GLY A 7 -0.44 23.28 8.60
CA GLY A 7 0.64 24.24 8.50
C GLY A 7 0.29 25.25 7.43
N LYS A 8 0.82 26.47 7.57
CA LYS A 8 0.78 27.48 6.51
C LYS A 8 1.10 26.81 5.16
N PRO A 9 0.39 27.16 4.08
CA PRO A 9 0.70 26.62 2.77
C PRO A 9 2.19 26.82 2.50
N VAL A 10 2.90 25.74 2.21
CA VAL A 10 4.31 25.81 1.85
C VAL A 10 4.39 26.64 0.57
N SER A 11 4.96 27.83 0.68
CA SER A 11 5.25 28.62 -0.52
C SER A 11 6.36 27.91 -1.28
N LEU A 12 6.07 27.58 -2.54
CA LEU A 12 7.10 27.07 -3.45
C LEU A 12 8.04 28.23 -3.82
N LEU A 13 9.34 27.94 -3.89
CA LEU A 13 10.37 28.85 -4.38
C LEU A 13 10.35 28.86 -5.93
N ASN A 14 11.01 29.87 -6.52
CA ASN A 14 11.11 29.99 -7.98
C ASN A 14 11.74 28.73 -8.59
N GLY A 15 11.13 28.16 -9.63
CA GLY A 15 11.62 26.94 -10.29
C GLY A 15 11.13 25.63 -9.66
N GLU A 16 10.69 25.63 -8.40
CA GLU A 16 10.22 24.40 -7.73
C GLU A 16 8.92 23.90 -8.34
N LYS A 17 8.04 24.81 -8.76
CA LYS A 17 6.77 24.46 -9.36
C LYS A 17 6.99 23.62 -10.62
N GLU A 18 7.88 24.07 -11.51
CA GLU A 18 8.21 23.39 -12.76
C GLU A 18 8.84 22.02 -12.50
N GLN A 19 9.73 21.90 -11.50
CA GLN A 19 10.33 20.61 -11.14
C GLN A 19 9.31 19.62 -10.57
N LEU A 20 8.41 20.08 -9.70
CA LEU A 20 7.36 19.24 -9.11
C LEU A 20 6.27 18.87 -10.14
N GLU A 21 6.01 19.74 -11.11
CA GLU A 21 5.16 19.44 -12.26
C GLU A 21 5.79 18.33 -13.12
N LEU A 22 7.06 18.49 -13.51
CA LEU A 22 7.84 17.48 -14.23
C LEU A 22 7.87 16.13 -13.49
N LEU A 23 8.06 16.15 -12.16
CA LEU A 23 7.99 14.95 -11.31
C LEU A 23 6.69 14.18 -11.53
N TYR A 24 5.56 14.88 -11.44
CA TYR A 24 4.24 14.26 -11.39
C TYR A 24 3.65 13.92 -12.77
N GLU A 25 3.91 14.78 -13.76
CA GLU A 25 3.41 14.62 -15.12
C GLU A 25 4.24 13.61 -15.91
N ASP A 26 5.58 13.62 -15.77
CA ASP A 26 6.47 12.88 -16.67
C ASP A 26 7.33 11.84 -15.96
N LEU A 27 7.94 12.18 -14.82
CA LEU A 27 8.96 11.31 -14.21
C LEU A 27 8.37 10.19 -13.35
N GLY A 28 7.18 10.38 -12.78
CA GLY A 28 6.51 9.43 -11.90
C GLY A 28 6.94 9.56 -10.43
N ALA A 29 8.23 9.43 -10.20
CA ALA A 29 8.85 9.53 -8.88
C ALA A 29 10.34 9.88 -9.04
N TRP A 30 10.88 10.53 -8.02
CA TRP A 30 12.32 10.80 -7.91
C TRP A 30 13.00 9.75 -7.04
N THR A 31 14.24 9.42 -7.40
CA THR A 31 15.19 8.87 -6.43
C THR A 31 15.62 9.95 -5.45
N LEU A 32 16.21 9.57 -4.32
CA LEU A 32 16.77 10.55 -3.37
C LEU A 32 17.78 11.49 -4.05
N ALA A 33 18.69 10.94 -4.87
CA ALA A 33 19.70 11.73 -5.57
C ALA A 33 19.08 12.70 -6.60
N GLU A 34 18.02 12.30 -7.31
CA GLU A 34 17.31 13.19 -8.23
C GLU A 34 16.62 14.34 -7.48
N ALA A 35 15.99 14.06 -6.34
CA ALA A 35 15.35 15.07 -5.53
C ALA A 35 16.36 16.06 -4.91
N GLN A 36 17.50 15.54 -4.44
CA GLN A 36 18.60 16.39 -3.93
C GLN A 36 19.19 17.27 -5.04
N ALA A 37 19.36 16.74 -6.25
CA ALA A 37 19.83 17.53 -7.38
C ALA A 37 18.81 18.61 -7.81
N ALA A 38 17.52 18.33 -7.72
CA ALA A 38 16.46 19.26 -8.11
C ALA A 38 16.17 20.35 -7.06
N LEU A 39 16.31 20.03 -5.76
CA LEU A 39 15.83 20.89 -4.66
C LEU A 39 16.93 21.30 -3.67
N GLY A 40 18.01 20.53 -3.54
CA GLY A 40 18.97 20.62 -2.43
C GLY A 40 18.46 19.97 -1.13
N ASP A 41 19.39 19.63 -0.23
CA ASP A 41 19.10 18.82 0.97
C ASP A 41 18.14 19.49 1.96
N GLY A 42 18.41 20.75 2.30
CA GLY A 42 17.60 21.49 3.28
C GLY A 42 16.16 21.64 2.79
N ARG A 43 15.98 21.96 1.51
CA ARG A 43 14.66 22.16 0.93
C ARG A 43 13.88 20.86 0.76
N LEU A 44 14.57 19.78 0.38
CA LEU A 44 13.96 18.45 0.35
C LEU A 44 13.42 18.04 1.74
N ALA A 45 14.19 18.29 2.80
CA ALA A 45 13.76 18.01 4.17
C ALA A 45 12.48 18.78 4.54
N ASP A 46 12.40 20.07 4.19
CA ASP A 46 11.20 20.88 4.37
C ASP A 46 10.00 20.28 3.63
N LEU A 47 10.14 20.00 2.33
CA LEU A 47 9.02 19.48 1.52
C LEU A 47 8.51 18.11 2.01
N LEU A 48 9.40 17.27 2.55
CA LEU A 48 9.03 16.03 3.22
C LEU A 48 8.30 16.27 4.54
N GLN A 49 8.82 17.17 5.38
CA GLN A 49 8.23 17.52 6.67
C GLN A 49 6.81 18.07 6.52
N PHE A 50 6.60 18.94 5.53
CA PHE A 50 5.29 19.53 5.25
C PHE A 50 4.37 18.64 4.40
N GLY A 51 4.82 17.44 4.03
CA GLY A 51 4.02 16.49 3.25
C GLY A 51 3.68 16.97 1.84
N VAL A 52 4.52 17.84 1.24
CA VAL A 52 4.49 18.16 -0.19
C VAL A 52 4.98 16.95 -0.98
N LEU A 53 6.08 16.35 -0.52
CA LEU A 53 6.61 15.08 -1.00
C LEU A 53 6.38 13.98 0.03
N GLY A 54 6.27 12.75 -0.46
CA GLY A 54 6.19 11.54 0.36
C GLY A 54 7.22 10.52 -0.09
N GLN A 55 7.78 9.78 0.85
CA GLN A 55 8.72 8.70 0.57
C GLN A 55 8.04 7.34 0.65
N GLN A 56 8.35 6.47 -0.30
CA GLN A 56 7.96 5.06 -0.31
C GLN A 56 9.17 4.17 -0.56
N ASP A 57 9.36 3.17 0.29
CA ASP A 57 10.38 2.16 0.13
C ASP A 57 9.97 1.18 -0.99
N THR A 58 10.87 0.96 -1.95
CA THR A 58 10.65 0.05 -3.09
C THR A 58 11.81 -0.93 -3.25
N GLU A 59 11.69 -1.87 -4.20
CA GLU A 59 12.81 -2.76 -4.56
C GLU A 59 13.96 -2.03 -5.26
N MET A 60 13.75 -0.78 -5.73
CA MET A 60 14.79 0.10 -6.26
C MET A 60 15.40 1.01 -5.20
N GLY A 61 14.98 0.89 -3.93
CA GLY A 61 15.26 1.84 -2.87
C GLY A 61 14.14 2.88 -2.68
N PRO A 62 14.38 3.91 -1.84
CA PRO A 62 13.38 4.94 -1.54
C PRO A 62 13.05 5.78 -2.77
N MET A 63 11.76 5.97 -3.02
CA MET A 63 11.22 6.80 -4.09
C MET A 63 10.34 7.91 -3.51
N LEU A 64 10.46 9.10 -4.09
CA LEU A 64 9.78 10.32 -3.67
C LEU A 64 8.67 10.67 -4.65
N GLN A 65 7.46 10.91 -4.14
CA GLN A 65 6.26 11.19 -4.93
C GLN A 65 5.58 12.48 -4.45
N LEU A 66 4.93 13.19 -5.38
CA LEU A 66 4.14 14.39 -5.09
C LEU A 66 2.82 14.01 -4.41
N LEU A 67 2.62 14.48 -3.18
CA LEU A 67 1.41 14.22 -2.40
C LEU A 67 0.31 15.25 -2.66
N ALA A 68 -0.86 15.04 -2.07
CA ALA A 68 -2.02 15.94 -2.18
C ALA A 68 -1.69 17.39 -1.82
N THR A 69 -0.92 17.63 -0.76
CA THR A 69 -0.46 18.98 -0.38
C THR A 69 0.41 19.60 -1.48
N GLY A 70 1.31 18.81 -2.06
CA GLY A 70 2.14 19.25 -3.18
C GLY A 70 1.34 19.54 -4.45
N ARG A 71 0.36 18.68 -4.78
CA ARG A 71 -0.55 18.92 -5.90
C ARG A 71 -1.36 20.21 -5.71
N ARG A 72 -1.80 20.49 -4.49
CA ARG A 72 -2.45 21.77 -4.17
C ARG A 72 -1.51 22.96 -4.40
N ALA A 73 -0.25 22.84 -3.99
CA ALA A 73 0.73 23.90 -4.16
C ALA A 73 1.08 24.16 -5.64
N VAL A 74 1.20 23.10 -6.46
CA VAL A 74 1.54 23.20 -7.88
C VAL A 74 0.35 23.61 -8.75
N TYR A 75 -0.80 22.94 -8.57
CA TYR A 75 -1.97 23.05 -9.47
C TYR A 75 -3.17 23.79 -8.87
N GLY A 76 -3.12 24.15 -7.59
CA GLY A 76 -4.28 24.72 -6.88
C GLY A 76 -5.39 23.71 -6.56
N LYS A 77 -5.28 22.45 -6.99
CA LYS A 77 -6.29 21.38 -6.79
C LYS A 77 -5.67 20.08 -6.31
N VAL A 78 -6.49 19.23 -5.68
CA VAL A 78 -6.06 17.91 -5.13
C VAL A 78 -6.75 16.71 -5.79
N GLY A 79 -7.86 16.93 -6.50
CA GLY A 79 -8.65 15.87 -7.15
C GLY A 79 -7.97 15.29 -8.40
N GLU A 80 -8.54 14.19 -8.92
CA GLU A 80 -8.06 13.49 -10.13
C GLU A 80 -6.61 12.99 -9.99
N ALA A 81 -6.23 12.61 -8.77
CA ALA A 81 -4.86 12.20 -8.49
C ALA A 81 -4.54 10.90 -9.22
N ARG A 82 -3.44 10.92 -9.98
CA ARG A 82 -2.87 9.73 -10.61
C ARG A 82 -2.57 8.68 -9.55
N SER A 83 -2.68 7.40 -9.92
CA SER A 83 -2.40 6.28 -9.01
C SER A 83 -0.95 6.33 -8.52
N LEU A 84 -0.71 6.22 -7.21
CA LEU A 84 0.62 6.13 -6.61
C LEU A 84 1.42 4.96 -7.21
N VAL A 85 0.76 3.82 -7.45
CA VAL A 85 1.35 2.65 -8.10
C VAL A 85 1.76 2.96 -9.53
N SER A 86 0.89 3.62 -10.30
CA SER A 86 1.22 3.99 -11.70
C SER A 86 2.38 4.97 -11.79
N GLN A 87 2.51 5.86 -10.82
CA GLN A 87 3.62 6.80 -10.72
C GLN A 87 4.95 6.07 -10.45
N LEU A 88 4.96 5.06 -9.56
CA LEU A 88 6.12 4.20 -9.33
C LEU A 88 6.46 3.32 -10.53
N ASP A 89 5.46 2.73 -11.18
CA ASP A 89 5.66 1.90 -12.37
C ASP A 89 6.28 2.73 -13.52
N ARG A 90 5.88 4.00 -13.66
CA ARG A 90 6.49 4.92 -14.63
C ARG A 90 7.95 5.24 -14.30
N ALA A 91 8.23 5.57 -13.04
CA ALA A 91 9.61 5.80 -12.59
C ALA A 91 10.49 4.56 -12.83
N TYR A 92 9.94 3.37 -12.58
CA TYR A 92 10.62 2.10 -12.84
C TYR A 92 10.97 1.91 -14.32
N VAL A 93 10.03 2.18 -15.23
CA VAL A 93 10.28 2.12 -16.69
C VAL A 93 11.37 3.12 -17.08
N ARG A 94 11.25 4.38 -16.66
CA ARG A 94 12.20 5.46 -16.95
C ARG A 94 13.62 5.12 -16.50
N LEU A 95 13.77 4.70 -15.25
CA LEU A 95 15.07 4.38 -14.66
C LEU A 95 15.70 3.13 -15.28
N SER A 96 14.88 2.12 -15.60
CA SER A 96 15.34 0.91 -16.28
C SER A 96 15.77 1.20 -17.71
N ALA A 97 14.98 1.97 -18.48
CA ALA A 97 15.35 2.39 -19.83
C ALA A 97 16.66 3.19 -19.82
N LYS A 98 16.85 4.10 -18.84
CA LYS A 98 18.11 4.83 -18.67
C LYS A 98 19.29 3.89 -18.41
N LYS A 99 19.15 2.90 -17.53
CA LYS A 99 20.20 1.91 -17.23
C LYS A 99 20.57 1.07 -18.46
N GLU A 100 19.56 0.59 -19.19
CA GLU A 100 19.73 -0.26 -20.37
C GLU A 100 20.00 0.54 -21.66
N LYS A 101 20.11 1.87 -21.56
CA LYS A 101 20.32 2.81 -22.67
C LYS A 101 19.25 2.69 -23.77
N TRP A 102 18.00 2.44 -23.39
CA TRP A 102 16.87 2.50 -24.31
C TRP A 102 16.38 3.93 -24.46
N LEU A 103 16.14 4.33 -25.71
CA LEU A 103 15.60 5.64 -26.04
C LEU A 103 14.08 5.55 -25.99
N LEU A 104 13.47 6.13 -24.95
CA LEU A 104 12.02 6.29 -24.87
C LEU A 104 11.57 7.37 -25.86
N LEU A 105 10.54 7.07 -26.64
CA LEU A 105 9.97 8.01 -27.60
C LEU A 105 8.79 8.73 -26.96
N ALA A 106 8.73 10.04 -27.18
CA ALA A 106 7.54 10.84 -26.89
C ALA A 106 6.46 10.59 -27.97
N SER A 107 5.22 10.97 -27.69
CA SER A 107 4.11 10.71 -28.62
C SER A 107 4.18 11.58 -29.89
N ASP A 108 4.89 12.70 -29.80
CA ASP A 108 5.15 13.68 -30.86
C ASP A 108 6.53 13.49 -31.52
N ASP A 109 7.28 12.46 -31.12
CA ASP A 109 8.58 12.16 -31.72
C ASP A 109 8.40 11.73 -33.19
N PRO A 110 9.16 12.31 -34.15
CA PRO A 110 9.03 11.98 -35.57
C PRO A 110 9.35 10.51 -35.88
N PHE A 111 10.02 9.79 -34.98
CA PHE A 111 10.33 8.37 -35.10
C PHE A 111 9.31 7.45 -34.39
N ALA A 112 8.30 8.02 -33.73
CA ALA A 112 7.19 7.26 -33.12
C ALA A 112 6.16 6.85 -34.19
N GLU A 113 5.66 5.61 -34.11
CA GLU A 113 4.64 5.08 -35.03
C GLU A 113 3.25 4.97 -34.41
N GLY A 114 3.11 5.38 -33.15
CA GLY A 114 1.86 5.25 -32.40
C GLY A 114 1.50 3.80 -32.11
N LEU A 115 2.47 2.91 -31.91
CA LEU A 115 2.31 1.53 -31.47
C LEU A 115 1.51 1.41 -30.15
N THR A 116 1.55 2.43 -29.29
CA THR A 116 0.77 2.49 -28.04
C THR A 116 -0.74 2.29 -28.28
N ARG A 117 -1.26 2.68 -29.46
CA ARG A 117 -2.67 2.49 -29.85
C ARG A 117 -3.12 1.02 -29.90
N TYR A 118 -2.19 0.07 -30.00
CA TYR A 118 -2.52 -1.36 -29.99
C TYR A 118 -2.75 -1.89 -28.56
N ALA A 119 -2.29 -1.16 -27.54
CA ALA A 119 -2.41 -1.51 -26.13
C ALA A 119 -2.72 -0.28 -25.23
N PRO A 120 -3.77 0.50 -25.52
CA PRO A 120 -4.02 1.81 -24.89
C PRO A 120 -4.21 1.73 -23.36
N ASN A 121 -4.60 0.56 -22.85
CA ASN A 121 -4.89 0.36 -21.42
C ASN A 121 -3.75 -0.30 -20.64
N HIS A 122 -2.57 -0.48 -21.22
CA HIS A 122 -1.48 -1.25 -20.60
C HIS A 122 -0.26 -0.40 -20.20
N ASN A 123 -0.37 0.94 -20.23
CA ASN A 123 0.72 1.87 -19.88
C ASN A 123 2.05 1.49 -20.52
N LEU A 124 2.02 1.21 -21.82
CA LEU A 124 3.22 0.88 -22.60
C LEU A 124 3.70 2.14 -23.33
N GLN A 125 5.01 2.25 -23.50
CA GLN A 125 5.68 3.34 -24.18
C GLN A 125 6.52 2.80 -25.33
N GLU A 126 6.57 3.52 -26.44
CA GLU A 126 7.49 3.18 -27.53
C GLU A 126 8.93 3.49 -27.15
N ALA A 127 9.84 2.61 -27.53
CA ALA A 127 11.25 2.80 -27.31
C ALA A 127 12.09 2.16 -28.43
N TYR A 128 13.33 2.61 -28.56
CA TYR A 128 14.37 1.93 -29.34
C TYR A 128 15.41 1.32 -28.41
N GLY A 129 15.70 0.03 -28.62
CA GLY A 129 16.75 -0.71 -27.93
C GLY A 129 17.66 -1.45 -28.91
N LEU A 130 18.59 -2.27 -28.37
CA LEU A 130 19.63 -3.00 -29.12
C LEU A 130 19.12 -3.93 -30.24
N GLY A 131 17.83 -4.27 -30.26
CA GLY A 131 17.21 -5.08 -31.31
C GLY A 131 16.04 -4.39 -31.98
N GLY A 132 16.16 -3.08 -32.21
CA GLY A 132 15.17 -2.27 -32.92
C GLY A 132 14.05 -1.74 -32.03
N ARG A 133 12.89 -1.49 -32.66
CA ARG A 133 11.74 -0.86 -32.03
C ARG A 133 11.02 -1.82 -31.08
N VAL A 134 10.68 -1.32 -29.91
CA VAL A 134 9.97 -2.07 -28.88
C VAL A 134 8.81 -1.27 -28.31
N LEU A 135 7.78 -1.99 -27.88
CA LEU A 135 6.74 -1.50 -27.00
C LEU A 135 7.07 -1.92 -25.58
N LEU A 136 7.51 -0.96 -24.77
CA LEU A 136 8.08 -1.16 -23.45
C LEU A 136 7.03 -0.93 -22.36
N GLY A 137 6.90 -1.87 -21.44
CA GLY A 137 6.13 -1.71 -20.22
C GLY A 137 6.91 -2.14 -19.01
N GLY A 138 6.54 -1.67 -17.83
CA GLY A 138 7.18 -2.10 -16.59
C GLY A 138 6.21 -2.05 -15.43
N LYS A 139 6.35 -3.00 -14.52
CA LYS A 139 5.58 -3.04 -13.29
C LYS A 139 6.49 -3.38 -12.12
N LEU A 140 6.65 -2.44 -11.21
CA LEU A 140 7.40 -2.63 -9.96
C LEU A 140 6.48 -3.23 -8.89
N SER A 141 5.23 -2.77 -8.86
CA SER A 141 4.23 -3.20 -7.88
C SER A 141 3.93 -4.70 -7.96
N ASP A 142 3.70 -5.31 -6.79
CA ASP A 142 3.58 -6.76 -6.60
C ASP A 142 4.76 -7.60 -7.17
N GLY A 143 5.89 -6.96 -7.51
CA GLY A 143 7.03 -7.62 -8.13
C GLY A 143 6.83 -7.99 -9.62
N GLY A 144 5.88 -7.35 -10.31
CA GLY A 144 5.69 -7.51 -11.77
C GLY A 144 4.28 -7.84 -12.23
N TYR A 145 4.13 -8.02 -13.55
CA TYR A 145 2.87 -8.41 -14.20
C TYR A 145 2.38 -9.78 -13.71
N SER A 146 1.06 -9.95 -13.58
CA SER A 146 0.47 -11.27 -13.33
C SER A 146 0.48 -12.11 -14.62
N GLU A 147 0.45 -13.44 -14.47
CA GLU A 147 0.31 -14.33 -15.63
C GLU A 147 -0.93 -14.04 -16.47
N SER A 148 -2.05 -13.70 -15.82
CA SER A 148 -3.29 -13.32 -16.50
C SER A 148 -3.14 -12.04 -17.31
N ALA A 149 -2.45 -11.02 -16.78
CA ALA A 149 -2.21 -9.77 -17.48
C ALA A 149 -1.31 -9.98 -18.71
N ILE A 150 -0.24 -10.79 -18.58
CA ILE A 150 0.65 -11.12 -19.70
C ILE A 150 -0.12 -11.87 -20.80
N ARG A 151 -0.95 -12.87 -20.43
CA ARG A 151 -1.76 -13.61 -21.41
C ARG A 151 -2.77 -12.71 -22.13
N ALA A 152 -3.43 -11.81 -21.39
CA ALA A 152 -4.38 -10.87 -21.96
C ALA A 152 -3.69 -9.91 -22.95
N LEU A 153 -2.54 -9.36 -22.56
CA LEU A 153 -1.74 -8.49 -23.41
C LEU A 153 -1.22 -9.23 -24.66
N GLY A 154 -0.60 -10.40 -24.46
CA GLY A 154 -0.04 -11.22 -25.54
C GLY A 154 -1.09 -11.61 -26.58
N ARG A 155 -2.27 -12.08 -26.15
CA ARG A 155 -3.39 -12.41 -27.05
C ARG A 155 -3.87 -11.19 -27.84
N ARG A 156 -3.91 -10.01 -27.20
CA ARG A 156 -4.40 -8.77 -27.82
C ARG A 156 -3.47 -8.25 -28.92
N ILE A 157 -2.16 -8.27 -28.69
CA ILE A 157 -1.21 -7.56 -29.57
C ILE A 157 -0.43 -8.45 -30.54
N ARG A 158 -0.52 -9.78 -30.38
CA ARG A 158 0.25 -10.76 -31.19
C ARG A 158 0.21 -10.48 -32.69
N SER A 159 -0.99 -10.29 -33.26
CA SER A 159 -1.13 -10.10 -34.70
C SER A 159 -0.43 -8.83 -35.18
N GLN A 160 -0.46 -7.75 -34.38
CA GLN A 160 0.13 -6.47 -34.76
C GLN A 160 1.63 -6.44 -34.55
N ALA A 161 2.11 -7.04 -33.46
CA ALA A 161 3.54 -7.18 -33.20
C ALA A 161 4.25 -7.93 -34.35
N LEU A 162 3.67 -9.03 -34.80
CA LEU A 162 4.22 -9.84 -35.89
C LEU A 162 4.11 -9.17 -37.26
N SER A 163 2.99 -8.49 -37.56
CA SER A 163 2.78 -7.85 -38.87
C SER A 163 3.57 -6.55 -39.03
N LYS A 164 3.78 -5.81 -37.94
CA LYS A 164 4.52 -4.53 -37.93
C LYS A 164 5.97 -4.67 -37.48
N GLY A 165 6.42 -5.89 -37.13
CA GLY A 165 7.81 -6.19 -36.82
C GLY A 165 8.35 -5.52 -35.55
N PHE A 166 7.52 -5.29 -34.53
CA PHE A 166 7.96 -4.76 -33.24
C PHE A 166 7.92 -5.81 -32.14
N ARG A 167 8.80 -5.68 -31.15
CA ARG A 167 8.81 -6.54 -29.95
C ARG A 167 8.12 -5.86 -28.79
N VAL A 168 7.67 -6.64 -27.83
CA VAL A 168 7.05 -6.18 -26.59
C VAL A 168 7.96 -6.58 -25.46
N VAL A 169 8.47 -5.60 -24.71
CA VAL A 169 9.37 -5.87 -23.59
C VAL A 169 8.68 -5.47 -22.30
N LEU A 170 8.56 -6.43 -21.38
CA LEU A 170 7.96 -6.23 -20.07
C LEU A 170 9.05 -6.29 -19.00
N LEU A 171 9.34 -5.13 -18.40
CA LEU A 171 10.26 -5.01 -17.29
C LEU A 171 9.64 -5.57 -16.01
N THR A 172 10.41 -6.40 -15.31
CA THR A 172 10.01 -7.00 -14.04
C THR A 172 11.17 -7.00 -13.05
N PRO A 173 10.92 -6.70 -11.76
CA PRO A 173 11.95 -6.86 -10.75
C PRO A 173 12.11 -8.34 -10.33
N SER A 174 11.12 -9.19 -10.63
CA SER A 174 11.14 -10.63 -10.29
C SER A 174 11.38 -11.51 -11.53
N PRO A 175 12.41 -12.36 -11.53
CA PRO A 175 12.71 -13.25 -12.66
C PRO A 175 11.74 -14.43 -12.80
N ARG A 176 10.94 -14.71 -11.75
CA ARG A 176 10.03 -15.87 -11.72
C ARG A 176 8.59 -15.48 -12.07
N ARG A 177 8.15 -14.31 -11.65
CA ARG A 177 6.76 -13.89 -11.79
C ARG A 177 6.42 -13.67 -13.26
N GLY A 178 5.36 -14.32 -13.75
CA GLY A 178 4.91 -14.17 -15.13
C GLY A 178 5.73 -14.91 -16.19
N ARG A 179 6.88 -15.51 -15.82
CA ARG A 179 7.81 -16.16 -16.77
C ARG A 179 7.12 -17.19 -17.65
N LYS A 180 6.39 -18.13 -17.04
CA LYS A 180 5.65 -19.18 -17.76
C LYS A 180 4.66 -18.60 -18.78
N ALA A 181 4.00 -17.50 -18.45
CA ALA A 181 3.06 -16.85 -19.36
C ALA A 181 3.76 -16.14 -20.51
N ALA A 182 4.93 -15.53 -20.29
CA ALA A 182 5.69 -14.87 -21.35
C ALA A 182 6.31 -15.86 -22.35
N GLU A 183 6.75 -17.05 -21.90
CA GLU A 183 7.28 -18.10 -22.78
C GLU A 183 6.30 -18.53 -23.87
N GLU A 184 4.99 -18.45 -23.61
CA GLU A 184 3.95 -18.74 -24.62
C GLU A 184 3.92 -17.73 -25.77
N PHE A 185 4.48 -16.53 -25.56
CA PHE A 185 4.52 -15.43 -26.53
C PHE A 185 5.95 -15.04 -26.92
N LYS A 186 6.95 -15.90 -26.65
CA LYS A 186 8.39 -15.62 -26.82
C LYS A 186 8.82 -15.12 -28.20
N ASN A 187 8.00 -15.35 -29.24
CA ASN A 187 8.29 -14.91 -30.60
C ASN A 187 8.22 -13.38 -30.78
N PHE A 188 7.54 -12.66 -29.88
CA PHE A 188 7.45 -11.20 -29.94
C PHE A 188 7.41 -10.53 -28.56
N LEU A 189 7.15 -11.26 -27.47
CA LEU A 189 7.09 -10.72 -26.11
C LEU A 189 8.22 -11.30 -25.26
N GLU A 190 8.95 -10.41 -24.59
CA GLU A 190 10.06 -10.73 -23.70
C GLU A 190 9.80 -10.19 -22.28
N LEU A 191 10.11 -10.99 -21.26
CA LEU A 191 10.22 -10.51 -19.88
C LEU A 191 11.68 -10.17 -19.60
N TYR A 192 11.96 -8.89 -19.36
CA TYR A 192 13.30 -8.41 -19.06
C TYR A 192 13.43 -8.13 -17.57
N THR A 193 14.29 -8.88 -16.88
CA THR A 193 14.46 -8.71 -15.44
C THR A 193 15.50 -7.63 -15.17
N VAL A 194 15.08 -6.52 -14.55
CA VAL A 194 15.96 -5.39 -14.26
C VAL A 194 15.55 -4.69 -12.97
N LEU A 195 16.55 -4.30 -12.18
CA LEU A 195 16.41 -3.37 -11.07
C LEU A 195 17.42 -2.22 -11.32
N PRO A 196 16.95 -1.02 -11.65
CA PRO A 196 17.84 0.05 -12.12
C PRO A 196 18.79 0.58 -11.04
N ILE A 197 18.37 0.50 -9.78
CA ILE A 197 19.12 0.96 -8.63
C ILE A 197 19.30 -0.24 -7.71
N GLN A 198 20.52 -0.73 -7.60
CA GLN A 198 20.94 -1.66 -6.56
C GLN A 198 21.97 -0.93 -5.70
N GLN A 199 21.51 -0.25 -4.66
CA GLN A 199 22.37 -0.13 -3.48
C GLN A 199 22.53 -1.55 -2.92
N ASP A 200 23.74 -1.91 -2.46
CA ASP A 200 23.99 -3.24 -1.91
C ASP A 200 22.95 -3.58 -0.83
N GLY A 201 22.21 -4.67 -1.06
CA GLY A 201 21.17 -5.12 -0.13
C GLY A 201 19.82 -4.38 -0.22
N ALA A 202 19.53 -3.64 -1.30
CA ALA A 202 18.26 -2.97 -1.53
C ALA A 202 17.07 -3.92 -1.27
N ARG A 203 16.29 -3.57 -0.24
CA ARG A 203 15.10 -4.29 0.20
C ARG A 203 14.04 -3.23 0.46
N ARG A 204 12.79 -3.57 0.17
CA ARG A 204 11.64 -2.75 0.56
C ARG A 204 11.48 -2.62 2.10
N PHE A 205 12.32 -3.30 2.88
CA PHE A 205 12.27 -3.24 4.33
C PHE A 205 13.68 -3.09 4.91
N ARG A 206 13.73 -2.48 6.09
CA ARG A 206 14.91 -2.35 6.96
C ARG A 206 14.61 -2.92 8.34
N LYS A 207 15.63 -3.01 9.20
CA LYS A 207 15.42 -3.31 10.62
C LYS A 207 15.24 -2.00 11.38
N VAL A 208 14.35 -1.99 12.36
CA VAL A 208 14.26 -0.91 13.35
C VAL A 208 15.59 -0.88 14.12
N PRO A 209 16.28 0.28 14.18
CA PRO A 209 17.53 0.39 14.93
C PRO A 209 17.29 0.20 16.42
N GLN A 210 18.29 -0.33 17.12
CA GLN A 210 18.27 -0.36 18.58
C GLN A 210 18.64 1.04 19.08
N SER A 211 17.71 1.72 19.73
CA SER A 211 17.97 2.99 20.40
C SER A 211 18.50 2.74 21.80
N GLU A 212 19.54 3.47 22.22
CA GLU A 212 20.00 3.50 23.61
C GLU A 212 19.04 4.30 24.50
N GLU A 213 18.37 5.31 23.94
CA GLU A 213 17.33 6.05 24.63
C GLU A 213 16.03 5.24 24.65
N LYS A 214 15.51 4.98 25.84
CA LYS A 214 14.15 4.43 26.04
C LYS A 214 13.13 5.56 25.78
N PRO A 215 12.29 5.48 24.74
CA PRO A 215 11.41 6.59 24.39
C PRO A 215 10.20 6.68 25.33
N GLY A 216 10.36 7.12 26.58
CA GLY A 216 9.26 7.43 27.52
C GLY A 216 9.18 6.56 28.78
N GLY A 217 8.20 6.83 29.63
CA GLY A 217 8.05 6.17 30.94
C GLY A 217 7.73 4.67 30.87
N ASP A 218 8.17 3.92 31.89
CA ASP A 218 7.93 2.47 32.01
C ASP A 218 6.51 2.12 32.51
N GLY A 219 5.78 3.12 33.02
CA GLY A 219 4.44 3.00 33.58
C GLY A 219 3.31 2.81 32.55
N PRO A 220 2.07 2.67 33.05
CA PRO A 220 0.87 2.64 32.21
C PRO A 220 0.65 4.00 31.52
N ILE A 221 -0.01 3.96 30.36
CA ILE A 221 -0.41 5.17 29.64
C ILE A 221 -1.71 5.73 30.23
N LEU A 222 -2.62 4.85 30.64
CA LEU A 222 -3.89 5.21 31.27
C LEU A 222 -3.95 4.66 32.68
N THR A 223 -4.41 5.47 33.62
CA THR A 223 -4.90 4.99 34.92
C THR A 223 -6.27 4.35 34.74
N GLU A 224 -6.74 3.60 35.75
CA GLU A 224 -8.08 3.00 35.73
C GLU A 224 -9.18 4.07 35.55
N GLU A 225 -9.04 5.22 36.20
CA GLU A 225 -9.97 6.36 36.07
C GLU A 225 -9.99 6.91 34.64
N MET A 226 -8.82 7.15 34.04
CA MET A 226 -8.74 7.62 32.65
C MET A 226 -9.32 6.60 31.67
N ALA A 227 -9.15 5.30 31.94
CA ALA A 227 -9.73 4.25 31.12
C ALA A 227 -11.26 4.22 31.20
N ARG A 228 -11.85 4.46 32.38
CA ARG A 228 -13.31 4.57 32.55
C ARG A 228 -13.88 5.75 31.75
N LEU A 229 -13.22 6.92 31.81
CA LEU A 229 -13.61 8.11 31.04
C LEU A 229 -13.53 7.90 29.52
N ARG A 230 -12.73 6.93 29.05
CA ARG A 230 -12.51 6.61 27.63
C ARG A 230 -13.23 5.36 27.15
N SER A 231 -14.09 4.77 27.96
CA SER A 231 -14.83 3.52 27.66
C SER A 231 -15.70 3.59 26.39
N GLY A 232 -16.09 4.80 25.95
CA GLY A 232 -16.84 5.01 24.71
C GLY A 232 -16.00 5.34 23.46
N SER A 233 -14.71 5.66 23.60
CA SER A 233 -13.86 6.11 22.50
C SER A 233 -12.80 5.10 22.07
N LEU A 234 -12.43 4.17 22.95
CA LEU A 234 -11.43 3.14 22.68
C LEU A 234 -12.02 1.73 22.86
N PRO A 235 -11.57 0.74 22.07
CA PRO A 235 -11.97 -0.65 22.28
C PRO A 235 -11.60 -1.14 23.70
N PRO A 236 -12.43 -1.97 24.36
CA PRO A 236 -12.13 -2.48 25.70
C PRO A 236 -10.78 -3.18 25.81
N ALA A 237 -10.35 -3.91 24.78
CA ALA A 237 -9.04 -4.53 24.73
C ALA A 237 -7.90 -3.49 24.74
N THR A 238 -8.05 -2.41 23.98
CA THR A 238 -7.10 -1.28 23.96
C THR A 238 -6.98 -0.64 25.34
N LEU A 239 -8.11 -0.36 26.00
CA LEU A 239 -8.11 0.23 27.34
C LEU A 239 -7.37 -0.65 28.36
N LYS A 240 -7.55 -1.97 28.29
CA LYS A 240 -6.81 -2.92 29.13
C LYS A 240 -5.30 -2.88 28.83
N ILE A 241 -4.92 -2.88 27.55
CA ILE A 241 -3.51 -2.85 27.13
C ILE A 241 -2.83 -1.57 27.61
N LEU A 242 -3.47 -0.40 27.48
CA LEU A 242 -2.89 0.89 27.86
C LEU A 242 -2.70 1.06 29.38
N GLN A 243 -3.36 0.24 30.18
CA GLN A 243 -3.16 0.15 31.64
C GLN A 243 -1.99 -0.78 32.03
N LEU A 244 -1.38 -1.48 31.07
CA LEU A 244 -0.25 -2.36 31.35
C LEU A 244 1.09 -1.61 31.37
N PRO A 245 2.09 -2.10 32.13
CA PRO A 245 3.46 -1.62 32.04
C PRO A 245 4.01 -1.74 30.61
N ARG A 246 4.94 -0.85 30.25
CA ARG A 246 5.50 -0.77 28.89
C ARG A 246 6.00 -2.11 28.35
N GLN A 247 6.72 -2.89 29.17
CA GLN A 247 7.25 -4.20 28.74
C GLN A 247 6.15 -5.19 28.33
N GLN A 248 5.01 -5.19 29.03
CA GLN A 248 3.88 -6.04 28.68
C GLN A 248 3.20 -5.55 27.40
N ARG A 249 3.06 -4.22 27.23
CA ARG A 249 2.56 -3.62 25.98
C ARG A 249 3.44 -4.02 24.79
N ILE A 250 4.76 -4.00 24.93
CA ILE A 250 5.72 -4.45 23.90
C ILE A 250 5.53 -5.93 23.58
N LYS A 251 5.37 -6.78 24.60
CA LYS A 251 5.11 -8.22 24.42
C LYS A 251 3.82 -8.46 23.63
N MET A 252 2.76 -7.72 23.96
CA MET A 252 1.48 -7.81 23.24
C MET A 252 1.55 -7.28 21.81
N ALA A 253 2.26 -6.18 21.56
CA ALA A 253 2.48 -5.65 20.22
C ALA A 253 3.25 -6.65 19.33
N ARG A 254 4.28 -7.32 19.88
CA ARG A 254 5.00 -8.39 19.17
C ARG A 254 4.10 -9.60 18.89
N GLN A 255 3.18 -9.92 19.78
CA GLN A 255 2.22 -11.00 19.55
C GLN A 255 1.23 -10.65 18.44
N ALA A 256 0.68 -9.43 18.44
CA ALA A 256 -0.17 -8.94 17.36
C ALA A 256 0.54 -8.90 16.02
N LEU A 257 1.78 -8.38 15.97
CA LEU A 257 2.57 -8.39 14.75
C LEU A 257 2.72 -9.80 14.17
N ARG A 258 2.90 -10.82 15.00
CA ARG A 258 2.98 -12.23 14.54
C ARG A 258 1.64 -12.80 14.09
N CYS A 259 0.54 -12.39 14.73
CA CYS A 259 -0.81 -12.84 14.42
C CYS A 259 -1.33 -12.21 13.11
N ASP A 260 -1.23 -10.88 13.00
CA ASP A 260 -1.79 -10.11 11.88
C ASP A 260 -0.83 -9.99 10.69
N GLY A 261 0.47 -10.21 10.94
CA GLY A 261 1.53 -10.07 9.95
C GLY A 261 2.05 -8.64 9.76
N VAL A 262 1.24 -7.63 10.09
CA VAL A 262 1.57 -6.20 9.98
C VAL A 262 1.01 -5.40 11.16
N ILE A 263 1.67 -4.31 11.53
CA ILE A 263 1.12 -3.27 12.41
C ILE A 263 1.68 -1.91 11.97
N THR A 264 0.82 -0.90 11.82
CA THR A 264 1.27 0.46 11.49
C THR A 264 1.80 1.17 12.72
N ASP A 265 2.62 2.20 12.52
CA ASP A 265 3.01 3.16 13.55
C ASP A 265 1.79 3.79 14.26
N HIS A 266 0.72 4.08 13.53
CA HIS A 266 -0.53 4.62 14.08
C HIS A 266 -1.24 3.60 14.97
N GLN A 267 -1.37 2.34 14.52
CA GLN A 267 -1.96 1.25 15.32
C GLN A 267 -1.14 0.97 16.57
N LEU A 268 0.18 0.99 16.44
CA LEU A 268 1.12 0.80 17.54
C LEU A 268 0.96 1.91 18.60
N ALA A 269 0.83 3.16 18.16
CA ALA A 269 0.55 4.28 19.06
C ALA A 269 -0.84 4.18 19.68
N HIS A 270 -1.87 3.92 18.88
CA HIS A 270 -3.27 3.95 19.31
C HIS A 270 -3.62 2.79 20.26
N HIS A 271 -3.26 1.56 19.92
CA HIS A 271 -3.64 0.37 20.68
C HIS A 271 -2.67 0.00 21.79
N TYR A 272 -1.41 0.41 21.66
CA TYR A 272 -0.35 0.02 22.60
C TYR A 272 0.34 1.19 23.27
N GLY A 273 0.14 2.44 22.83
CA GLY A 273 0.87 3.59 23.36
C GLY A 273 2.39 3.45 23.17
N LEU A 274 2.80 2.82 22.08
CA LEU A 274 4.20 2.54 21.73
C LEU A 274 4.55 3.27 20.44
N GLN A 275 5.85 3.43 20.20
CA GLN A 275 6.41 3.95 18.96
C GLN A 275 7.20 2.86 18.25
N VAL A 276 7.52 3.05 16.96
CA VAL A 276 8.30 2.07 16.18
C VAL A 276 9.58 1.63 16.90
N GLY A 277 10.29 2.57 17.55
CA GLY A 277 11.52 2.31 18.31
C GLY A 277 11.37 1.34 19.49
N ASP A 278 10.14 1.10 19.97
CA ASP A 278 9.87 0.12 21.03
C ASP A 278 10.03 -1.34 20.60
N LEU A 279 10.08 -1.59 19.30
CA LEU A 279 10.25 -2.92 18.74
C LEU A 279 11.60 -3.00 17.98
N PRO A 280 12.74 -2.92 18.68
CA PRO A 280 14.04 -2.99 18.03
C PRO A 280 14.21 -4.32 17.29
N HIS A 281 14.91 -4.25 16.17
CA HIS A 281 15.13 -5.34 15.21
C HIS A 281 13.89 -5.88 14.49
N ALA A 282 12.70 -5.36 14.77
CA ALA A 282 11.54 -5.62 13.93
C ALA A 282 11.81 -5.13 12.50
N LEU A 283 11.20 -5.78 11.52
CA LEU A 283 11.30 -5.34 10.14
C LEU A 283 10.29 -4.22 9.92
N ILE A 284 10.69 -3.19 9.18
CA ILE A 284 9.87 -2.02 8.89
C ILE A 284 9.97 -1.64 7.41
N THR A 285 8.86 -1.18 6.84
CA THR A 285 8.79 -0.56 5.51
C THR A 285 8.02 0.75 5.60
N SER A 286 8.51 1.80 4.95
CA SER A 286 7.82 3.08 4.84
C SER A 286 7.06 3.15 3.51
N THR A 287 5.79 3.55 3.53
CA THR A 287 4.95 3.56 2.32
C THR A 287 3.94 4.70 2.32
N LEU A 288 3.38 4.98 1.15
CA LEU A 288 2.25 5.90 0.97
C LEU A 288 0.98 5.10 0.69
N LEU A 289 -0.04 5.25 1.53
CA LEU A 289 -1.32 4.54 1.39
C LEU A 289 -2.46 5.51 1.13
N ARG A 290 -3.44 5.06 0.33
CA ARG A 290 -4.77 5.67 0.23
C ARG A 290 -5.76 4.77 0.94
N PRO A 291 -6.09 5.05 2.21
CA PRO A 291 -6.91 4.15 3.02
C PRO A 291 -8.37 4.03 2.52
N GLN A 292 -8.80 4.96 1.67
CA GLN A 292 -10.13 5.00 1.07
C GLN A 292 -10.04 5.06 -0.45
N ALA A 293 -10.68 4.10 -1.11
CA ALA A 293 -10.74 3.89 -2.57
C ALA A 293 -11.01 5.14 -3.43
N LYS A 294 -11.80 6.10 -2.92
CA LYS A 294 -12.26 7.30 -3.65
C LYS A 294 -11.77 8.60 -3.05
N ALA A 295 -10.96 8.54 -2.00
CA ALA A 295 -10.40 9.73 -1.37
C ALA A 295 -9.00 9.95 -1.95
N ASP A 296 -8.94 10.40 -3.20
CA ASP A 296 -7.67 10.59 -3.94
C ASP A 296 -6.73 11.62 -3.29
N ALA A 297 -7.27 12.49 -2.43
CA ALA A 297 -6.51 13.45 -1.64
C ALA A 297 -6.08 12.91 -0.26
N LEU A 298 -6.59 11.74 0.17
CA LEU A 298 -6.24 11.12 1.44
C LEU A 298 -5.06 10.17 1.24
N GLU A 299 -3.86 10.76 1.22
CA GLU A 299 -2.59 10.05 1.15
C GLU A 299 -1.91 10.11 2.50
N VAL A 300 -1.61 8.94 3.06
CA VAL A 300 -1.04 8.79 4.40
C VAL A 300 0.33 8.16 4.27
N ALA A 301 1.36 8.87 4.73
CA ALA A 301 2.68 8.29 4.92
C ALA A 301 2.66 7.44 6.18
N THR A 302 3.08 6.18 6.06
CA THR A 302 2.93 5.20 7.13
C THR A 302 4.16 4.31 7.20
N ASP A 303 4.67 4.17 8.41
CA ASP A 303 5.64 3.14 8.75
C ASP A 303 4.89 1.87 9.15
N ILE A 304 5.21 0.76 8.50
CA ILE A 304 4.57 -0.53 8.74
C ILE A 304 5.63 -1.49 9.27
N LEU A 305 5.45 -1.93 10.52
CA LEU A 305 6.18 -3.07 11.06
C LEU A 305 5.63 -4.36 10.43
N ILE A 306 6.50 -5.24 9.97
CA ILE A 306 6.13 -6.47 9.27
C ILE A 306 6.73 -7.70 9.96
N ALA A 307 5.98 -8.79 10.01
CA ALA A 307 6.38 -9.99 10.72
C ALA A 307 7.54 -10.74 10.05
N ASN A 308 7.63 -10.66 8.72
CA ASN A 308 8.65 -11.35 7.94
C ASN A 308 8.91 -10.65 6.59
N PRO A 309 10.06 -10.94 5.93
CA PRO A 309 10.43 -10.32 4.66
C PRO A 309 9.45 -10.54 3.50
N ARG A 310 8.60 -11.57 3.54
CA ARG A 310 7.64 -11.84 2.46
C ARG A 310 6.52 -10.79 2.44
N MET A 311 6.18 -10.22 3.59
CA MET A 311 5.17 -9.16 3.71
C MET A 311 5.57 -7.89 2.95
N ALA A 312 6.86 -7.51 2.97
CA ALA A 312 7.36 -6.36 2.23
C ALA A 312 7.15 -6.47 0.71
N ARG A 313 7.02 -7.70 0.17
CA ARG A 313 6.80 -7.94 -1.26
C ARG A 313 5.34 -7.85 -1.69
N LEU A 314 4.41 -7.73 -0.74
CA LEU A 314 3.00 -7.54 -1.03
C LEU A 314 2.77 -6.13 -1.57
N GLY A 315 1.99 -5.97 -2.63
CA GLY A 315 1.58 -4.65 -3.09
C GLY A 315 0.75 -3.89 -2.05
N ASP A 316 0.70 -2.58 -2.18
CA ASP A 316 0.15 -1.65 -1.18
C ASP A 316 -1.31 -1.95 -0.84
N ALA A 317 -2.11 -2.34 -1.84
CA ALA A 317 -3.50 -2.75 -1.62
C ALA A 317 -3.61 -3.99 -0.69
N ARG A 318 -2.69 -4.95 -0.81
CA ARG A 318 -2.67 -6.13 0.06
C ARG A 318 -2.19 -5.78 1.47
N LEU A 319 -1.18 -4.92 1.59
CA LEU A 319 -0.74 -4.41 2.89
C LEU A 319 -1.88 -3.65 3.58
N LEU A 320 -2.57 -2.76 2.85
CA LEU A 320 -3.71 -2.01 3.36
C LEU A 320 -4.84 -2.93 3.85
N HIS A 321 -5.16 -3.99 3.09
CA HIS A 321 -6.13 -5.00 3.55
C HIS A 321 -5.70 -5.65 4.87
N LEU A 322 -4.43 -6.05 5.02
CA LEU A 322 -3.94 -6.64 6.26
C LEU A 322 -3.97 -5.63 7.43
N ILE A 323 -3.63 -4.37 7.18
CA ILE A 323 -3.71 -3.30 8.18
C ILE A 323 -5.15 -3.12 8.67
N ASN A 324 -6.11 -3.01 7.75
CA ASN A 324 -7.52 -2.88 8.13
C ASN A 324 -8.04 -4.13 8.85
N LEU A 325 -7.55 -5.31 8.50
CA LEU A 325 -7.91 -6.57 9.16
C LEU A 325 -7.36 -6.62 10.59
N ALA A 326 -6.13 -6.16 10.81
CA ALA A 326 -5.56 -5.98 12.14
C ALA A 326 -6.38 -4.97 12.98
N GLU A 327 -6.79 -3.86 12.36
CA GLU A 327 -7.66 -2.86 12.99
C GLU A 327 -9.00 -3.47 13.40
N LEU A 328 -9.59 -4.28 12.52
CA LEU A 328 -10.83 -4.98 12.77
C LEU A 328 -10.74 -5.90 13.98
N ARG A 329 -9.65 -6.69 14.08
CA ARG A 329 -9.36 -7.55 15.24
C ARG A 329 -9.32 -6.73 16.54
N HIS A 330 -8.63 -5.59 16.52
CA HIS A 330 -8.52 -4.70 17.67
C HIS A 330 -9.86 -4.14 18.13
N HIS A 331 -10.67 -3.64 17.19
CA HIS A 331 -11.99 -3.09 17.49
C HIS A 331 -13.00 -4.17 17.91
N ALA A 332 -12.89 -5.38 17.38
CA ALA A 332 -13.68 -6.53 17.82
C ALA A 332 -13.27 -7.05 19.21
N GLY A 333 -12.18 -6.53 19.80
CA GLY A 333 -11.69 -6.96 21.11
C GLY A 333 -11.06 -8.35 21.11
N ILE A 334 -10.66 -8.85 19.94
CA ILE A 334 -10.11 -10.20 19.77
C ILE A 334 -8.62 -10.19 20.11
N ALA A 335 -8.20 -11.08 21.03
CA ALA A 335 -6.81 -11.24 21.40
C ALA A 335 -5.97 -11.74 20.21
N PRO A 336 -4.67 -11.37 20.11
CA PRO A 336 -3.80 -11.80 19.02
C PRO A 336 -3.37 -13.26 19.18
N ASP A 337 -4.29 -14.19 18.96
CA ASP A 337 -4.08 -15.64 19.01
C ASP A 337 -4.28 -16.23 17.61
N PRO A 338 -3.24 -16.77 16.95
CA PRO A 338 -3.35 -17.29 15.59
C PRO A 338 -4.23 -18.54 15.46
N THR A 339 -4.61 -19.18 16.58
CA THR A 339 -5.57 -20.29 16.58
C THR A 339 -7.02 -19.81 16.61
N LYS A 340 -7.26 -18.61 17.17
CA LYS A 340 -8.59 -17.98 17.22
C LYS A 340 -8.80 -16.95 16.12
N TRP A 341 -7.74 -16.29 15.65
CA TRP A 341 -7.78 -15.33 14.56
C TRP A 341 -6.91 -15.83 13.40
N ILE A 342 -7.56 -16.47 12.44
CA ILE A 342 -6.88 -17.15 11.34
C ILE A 342 -6.97 -16.24 10.12
N VAL A 343 -5.88 -15.54 9.81
CA VAL A 343 -5.77 -14.72 8.58
C VAL A 343 -5.66 -15.65 7.38
N THR A 344 -6.64 -15.59 6.47
CA THR A 344 -6.69 -16.48 5.32
C THR A 344 -5.62 -16.07 4.29
N PRO A 345 -4.63 -16.93 3.99
CA PRO A 345 -3.70 -16.64 2.90
C PRO A 345 -4.48 -16.70 1.59
N ARG A 346 -4.60 -15.59 0.86
CA ARG A 346 -5.30 -15.43 -0.45
C ARG A 346 -4.73 -16.29 -1.60
N SER A 347 -4.26 -17.50 -1.33
CA SER A 347 -3.30 -18.25 -2.16
C SER A 347 -3.93 -19.08 -3.28
N ARG A 348 -5.25 -19.25 -3.37
CA ARG A 348 -5.90 -19.82 -4.56
C ARG A 348 -7.41 -19.58 -4.54
N LEU A 349 -7.83 -18.49 -5.19
CA LEU A 349 -9.19 -18.24 -5.71
C LEU A 349 -10.35 -18.87 -4.92
N ARG A 350 -10.90 -18.17 -3.94
CA ARG A 350 -12.37 -18.15 -3.77
C ARG A 350 -12.81 -16.76 -3.36
N TYR A 351 -13.63 -16.15 -4.21
CA TYR A 351 -14.51 -15.04 -3.84
C TYR A 351 -15.27 -15.30 -2.51
N GLU A 352 -15.43 -16.59 -2.20
CA GLU A 352 -16.13 -17.22 -1.07
C GLU A 352 -15.32 -17.29 0.24
N GLU A 353 -14.03 -16.96 0.25
CA GLU A 353 -13.21 -16.99 1.47
C GLU A 353 -13.20 -15.62 2.16
N PRO A 354 -13.45 -15.57 3.48
CA PRO A 354 -13.29 -14.34 4.24
C PRO A 354 -11.80 -13.99 4.41
N ASP A 355 -11.52 -12.71 4.61
CA ASP A 355 -10.16 -12.22 4.83
C ASP A 355 -9.52 -12.83 6.11
N ALA A 356 -10.31 -13.06 7.16
CA ALA A 356 -9.95 -13.91 8.29
C ALA A 356 -11.15 -14.69 8.85
N ILE A 357 -10.86 -15.68 9.68
CA ILE A 357 -11.85 -16.44 10.45
C ILE A 357 -11.57 -16.20 11.93
N TYR A 358 -12.60 -15.82 12.68
CA TYR A 358 -12.58 -15.80 14.14
C TYR A 358 -13.25 -17.06 14.69
N VAL A 359 -12.53 -17.82 15.51
CA VAL A 359 -13.04 -19.01 16.19
C VAL A 359 -13.28 -18.66 17.66
N GLU A 360 -14.55 -18.69 18.06
CA GLU A 360 -14.96 -18.51 19.45
C GLU A 360 -14.55 -19.71 20.32
N GLU A 361 -14.63 -19.55 21.65
CA GLU A 361 -14.31 -20.63 22.60
C GLU A 361 -15.26 -21.83 22.47
N SER A 362 -16.48 -21.61 21.98
CA SER A 362 -17.46 -22.65 21.66
C SER A 362 -17.11 -23.46 20.40
N GLY A 363 -16.07 -23.06 19.65
CA GLY A 363 -15.76 -23.60 18.32
C GLY A 363 -16.57 -22.96 17.19
N THR A 364 -17.42 -21.97 17.50
CA THR A 364 -18.21 -21.25 16.49
C THR A 364 -17.31 -20.38 15.62
N GLU A 365 -17.51 -20.45 14.30
CA GLU A 365 -16.75 -19.64 13.34
C GLU A 365 -17.52 -18.39 12.91
N ILE A 366 -16.82 -17.26 12.92
CA ILE A 366 -17.30 -15.95 12.48
C ILE A 366 -16.38 -15.46 11.36
N ALA A 367 -16.97 -15.07 10.24
CA ALA A 367 -16.22 -14.52 9.11
C ALA A 367 -15.78 -13.08 9.42
N ALA A 368 -14.54 -12.72 9.10
CA ALA A 368 -14.06 -11.34 9.16
C ALA A 368 -13.67 -10.86 7.75
N GLU A 369 -14.23 -9.72 7.34
CA GLU A 369 -14.04 -9.14 6.01
C GLU A 369 -13.68 -7.66 6.12
N SER A 370 -12.74 -7.19 5.30
CA SER A 370 -12.35 -5.79 5.26
C SER A 370 -12.51 -5.16 3.88
N ASP A 371 -13.35 -4.13 3.78
CA ASP A 371 -13.51 -3.30 2.60
C ASP A 371 -12.72 -2.01 2.72
N ILE A 372 -11.96 -1.65 1.67
CA ILE A 372 -11.29 -0.34 1.53
C ILE A 372 -12.16 0.68 0.76
N GLY A 373 -13.43 0.34 0.52
CA GLY A 373 -14.44 1.17 -0.15
C GLY A 373 -14.63 0.87 -1.64
N HIS A 374 -14.09 -0.26 -2.14
CA HIS A 374 -14.20 -0.64 -3.55
C HIS A 374 -15.42 -1.51 -3.85
N TYR A 375 -15.97 -2.21 -2.85
CA TYR A 375 -17.04 -3.16 -3.14
C TYR A 375 -18.37 -2.48 -3.46
N SER A 376 -18.92 -2.86 -4.62
CA SER A 376 -20.29 -2.53 -4.98
C SER A 376 -21.27 -3.21 -4.01
N PRO A 377 -22.48 -2.67 -3.84
CA PRO A 377 -23.48 -3.31 -2.98
C PRO A 377 -23.82 -4.74 -3.40
N LYS A 378 -23.77 -5.05 -4.71
CA LYS A 378 -23.94 -6.41 -5.22
C LYS A 378 -22.85 -7.35 -4.69
N GLN A 379 -21.58 -6.95 -4.85
CA GLN A 379 -20.45 -7.75 -4.35
C GLN A 379 -20.49 -8.00 -2.85
N ILE A 380 -21.00 -7.04 -2.07
CA ILE A 380 -21.17 -7.22 -0.61
C ILE A 380 -22.28 -8.23 -0.32
N SER A 381 -23.44 -8.07 -0.96
CA SER A 381 -24.57 -9.00 -0.78
C SER A 381 -24.18 -10.44 -1.13
N ASP A 382 -23.52 -10.61 -2.26
CA ASP A 382 -23.07 -11.91 -2.76
C ASP A 382 -22.04 -12.55 -1.77
N LYS A 383 -21.14 -11.74 -1.17
CA LYS A 383 -20.20 -12.20 -0.12
C LYS A 383 -20.90 -12.63 1.16
N LEU A 384 -21.82 -11.80 1.65
CA LEU A 384 -22.58 -12.09 2.88
C LEU A 384 -23.45 -13.35 2.73
N SER A 385 -24.10 -13.53 1.57
CA SER A 385 -24.81 -14.78 1.26
C SER A 385 -23.86 -15.97 1.29
N THR A 386 -22.70 -15.84 0.63
CA THR A 386 -21.72 -16.92 0.57
C THR A 386 -21.22 -17.34 1.97
N PHE A 387 -20.97 -16.38 2.87
CA PHE A 387 -20.56 -16.72 4.23
C PHE A 387 -21.66 -17.44 5.02
N ARG A 388 -22.91 -17.00 4.87
CA ARG A 388 -24.04 -17.70 5.48
C ARG A 388 -24.17 -19.12 4.92
N ASP A 389 -24.06 -19.29 3.61
CA ASP A 389 -24.21 -20.59 2.94
C ASP A 389 -23.07 -21.56 3.32
N ARG A 390 -21.92 -21.03 3.73
CA ARG A 390 -20.79 -21.80 4.30
C ARG A 390 -20.94 -22.12 5.79
N GLY A 391 -21.98 -21.63 6.46
CA GLY A 391 -22.27 -21.93 7.86
C GLY A 391 -21.58 -21.03 8.89
N PHE A 392 -21.01 -19.89 8.49
CA PHE A 392 -20.50 -18.92 9.47
C PHE A 392 -21.66 -18.34 10.30
N ASN A 393 -21.49 -18.28 11.62
CA ASN A 393 -22.54 -17.84 12.55
C ASN A 393 -22.74 -16.31 12.57
N GLY A 394 -21.78 -15.58 12.03
CA GLY A 394 -21.81 -14.12 11.93
C GLY A 394 -20.73 -13.59 11.01
N VAL A 395 -20.75 -12.27 10.82
CA VAL A 395 -19.77 -11.56 10.00
C VAL A 395 -19.33 -10.29 10.72
N ILE A 396 -18.04 -10.16 10.97
CA ILE A 396 -17.41 -8.91 11.38
C ILE A 396 -16.92 -8.20 10.11
N TYR A 397 -17.48 -7.04 9.82
CA TYR A 397 -17.25 -6.32 8.57
C TYR A 397 -16.60 -4.96 8.84
N GLY A 398 -15.34 -4.81 8.41
CA GLY A 398 -14.58 -3.57 8.50
C GLY A 398 -14.83 -2.65 7.31
N ALA A 399 -15.01 -1.35 7.58
CA ALA A 399 -15.14 -0.32 6.56
C ALA A 399 -14.38 0.96 6.94
N PRO A 400 -13.92 1.76 5.97
CA PRO A 400 -12.92 2.80 6.22
C PRO A 400 -13.51 4.15 6.64
N SER A 401 -14.83 4.25 6.85
CA SER A 401 -15.48 5.48 7.32
C SER A 401 -16.81 5.23 8.01
N GLY A 402 -17.16 6.11 8.94
CA GLY A 402 -18.44 6.07 9.65
C GLY A 402 -19.65 6.17 8.71
N LEU A 403 -19.55 6.98 7.64
CA LEU A 403 -20.61 7.07 6.62
C LEU A 403 -20.80 5.73 5.88
N ARG A 404 -19.70 5.06 5.50
CA ARG A 404 -19.78 3.74 4.87
C ARG A 404 -20.36 2.72 5.85
N CYS A 405 -19.96 2.74 7.12
CA CYS A 405 -20.53 1.89 8.15
C CYS A 405 -22.03 2.10 8.32
N LYS A 406 -22.49 3.36 8.38
CA LYS A 406 -23.91 3.71 8.45
C LYS A 406 -24.69 3.13 7.26
N ASN A 407 -24.18 3.32 6.04
CA ASN A 407 -24.83 2.81 4.83
C ASN A 407 -24.88 1.28 4.79
N LEU A 408 -23.81 0.60 5.24
CA LEU A 408 -23.77 -0.86 5.35
C LEU A 408 -24.80 -1.37 6.36
N ARG A 409 -24.90 -0.75 7.54
CA ARG A 409 -25.90 -1.10 8.57
C ARG A 409 -27.33 -0.88 8.07
N GLN A 410 -27.59 0.24 7.39
CA GLN A 410 -28.92 0.51 6.83
C GLN A 410 -29.32 -0.51 5.76
N ARG A 411 -28.38 -0.93 4.91
CA ARG A 411 -28.67 -1.79 3.75
C ARG A 411 -28.62 -3.29 4.07
N PHE A 412 -27.74 -3.70 4.99
CA PHE A 412 -27.45 -5.10 5.28
C PHE A 412 -27.63 -5.45 6.75
N GLY A 413 -28.12 -4.54 7.61
CA GLY A 413 -28.31 -4.81 9.05
C GLY A 413 -29.31 -5.93 9.37
N GLN A 414 -30.13 -6.33 8.38
CA GLN A 414 -31.01 -7.49 8.46
C GLN A 414 -30.27 -8.84 8.41
N TYR A 415 -28.99 -8.86 8.00
CA TYR A 415 -28.18 -10.07 8.05
C TYR A 415 -27.85 -10.39 9.51
N ARG A 416 -28.36 -11.53 9.99
CA ARG A 416 -28.13 -12.00 11.37
C ARG A 416 -26.64 -12.13 11.64
N GLY A 417 -26.19 -11.59 12.78
CA GLY A 417 -24.79 -11.66 13.21
C GLY A 417 -23.84 -10.73 12.46
N LEU A 418 -24.35 -9.78 11.65
CA LEU A 418 -23.51 -8.76 11.01
C LEU A 418 -23.11 -7.67 12.00
N GLN A 419 -21.82 -7.57 12.31
CA GLN A 419 -21.21 -6.48 13.06
C GLN A 419 -20.40 -5.60 12.10
N VAL A 420 -20.79 -4.33 11.95
CA VAL A 420 -20.05 -3.38 11.10
C VAL A 420 -19.17 -2.48 11.95
N ILE A 421 -17.88 -2.41 11.65
CA ILE A 421 -16.86 -1.68 12.40
C ILE A 421 -16.15 -0.68 11.48
N GLU A 422 -15.91 0.52 11.99
CA GLU A 422 -15.06 1.51 11.32
C GLU A 422 -13.58 1.20 11.58
N THR A 423 -12.78 1.08 10.52
CA THR A 423 -11.35 0.75 10.58
C THR A 423 -10.50 1.94 10.12
N ALA A 424 -10.69 3.10 10.76
CA ALA A 424 -10.04 4.36 10.40
C ALA A 424 -8.65 4.53 11.05
N TRP A 425 -7.78 3.53 10.90
CA TRP A 425 -6.49 3.40 11.58
C TRP A 425 -5.51 4.57 11.36
N TRP A 426 -5.71 5.39 10.33
CA TRP A 426 -4.86 6.53 9.98
C TRP A 426 -5.27 7.83 10.67
N ILE A 427 -6.40 7.84 11.39
CA ILE A 427 -6.79 9.00 12.18
C ILE A 427 -5.89 9.04 13.42
N PRO A 428 -5.18 10.16 13.66
CA PRO A 428 -4.31 10.27 14.82
C PRO A 428 -5.11 9.98 16.10
N PRO A 429 -4.54 9.22 17.05
CA PRO A 429 -5.23 8.95 18.28
C PRO A 429 -5.42 10.25 19.07
N THR A 430 -6.65 10.54 19.50
CA THR A 430 -6.91 11.46 20.61
C THR A 430 -6.66 10.68 21.91
N LEU A 431 -5.38 10.41 22.21
CA LEU A 431 -4.94 9.71 23.42
C LEU A 431 -5.01 10.56 24.69
#